data_AF-A0A1J3FWG3-F1
#
_entry.id   AF-A0A1J3FWG3-F1
#
_cell.length_a   1.000
_cell.length_b   1.000
_cell.length_c   1.000
_cell.angle_alpha   90.00
_cell.angle_beta   90.00
_cell.angle_gamma   90.00
#
_symmetry.space_group_name_H-M   'P 1'
#
loop_
_entity.id
_entity.type
_entity.pdbx_description
1 polymer ?
#
loop_
_entity_poly.entity_id
_entity_poly.type
_entity_poly.pdbx_seq_one_letter_code
_entity_poly.pdbx_strand_id
1 'polypeptide(L)'
;QRWRMLRKISSVHLFSAKALEDFKHVRQEEVGTLTRELARVGTKPVNLGQLVNMCVVNALGREMIGRRLFSAGADHKAEEFRSMVTEMMSLAGVFNIGDFVPAIDWLDLQGVGGKMKRLHKRFDVFLSSILEEHETTNGQEQKHT
;
A
#
# COMPACT_ATOMS: atom_id res chain seq x y z
N GLN A 1 21.63 12.77 7.97
CA GLN A 1 21.99 12.39 6.58
C GLN A 1 21.11 11.27 6.02
N ARG A 2 20.77 10.22 6.79
CA ARG A 2 19.88 9.08 6.38
C ARG A 2 18.54 9.48 5.75
N TRP A 3 17.79 10.41 6.34
CA TRP A 3 16.51 10.89 5.79
C TRP A 3 16.65 11.50 4.39
N ARG A 4 17.71 12.28 4.12
CA ARG A 4 17.96 12.87 2.80
C ARG A 4 18.27 11.78 1.77
N MET A 5 19.03 10.76 2.16
CA MET A 5 19.35 9.61 1.31
C MET A 5 18.09 8.82 0.94
N LEU A 6 17.28 8.41 1.93
CA LEU A 6 16.03 7.68 1.68
C LEU A 6 15.10 8.46 0.75
N ARG A 7 14.93 9.76 0.99
CA ARG A 7 14.11 10.61 0.12
C ARG A 7 14.66 10.68 -1.31
N LYS A 8 15.98 10.77 -1.46
CA LYS A 8 16.62 10.75 -2.78
C LYS A 8 16.37 9.43 -3.49
N ILE A 9 16.48 8.29 -2.79
CA ILE A 9 16.21 6.97 -3.35
C ILE A 9 14.76 6.89 -3.83
N SER A 10 13.79 7.23 -2.98
CA SER A 10 12.36 7.21 -3.37
C SER A 10 12.10 8.13 -4.56
N SER A 11 12.62 9.35 -4.55
CA SER A 11 12.41 10.31 -5.64
C SER A 11 13.02 9.85 -6.98
N VAL A 12 14.18 9.20 -6.95
CA VAL A 12 14.89 8.79 -8.18
C VAL A 12 14.41 7.45 -8.70
N HIS A 13 14.14 6.50 -7.83
CA HIS A 13 13.85 5.12 -8.23
C HIS A 13 12.36 4.75 -8.19
N LEU A 14 11.55 5.39 -7.33
CA LEU A 14 10.13 5.07 -7.21
C LEU A 14 9.24 6.11 -7.90
N PHE A 15 9.62 7.39 -7.81
CA PHE A 15 8.77 8.51 -8.26
C PHE A 15 9.39 9.35 -9.38
N SER A 16 10.42 8.85 -10.06
CA SER A 16 10.98 9.56 -11.22
C SER A 16 10.06 9.43 -12.43
N ALA A 17 10.22 10.33 -13.41
CA ALA A 17 9.46 10.25 -14.67
C ALA A 17 9.64 8.90 -15.37
N LYS A 18 10.85 8.32 -15.30
CA LYS A 18 11.13 6.99 -15.85
C LYS A 18 10.35 5.90 -15.09
N ALA A 19 10.46 5.87 -13.75
CA ALA A 19 9.72 4.88 -12.94
C ALA A 19 8.20 4.98 -13.17
N LEU A 20 7.68 6.20 -13.27
CA LEU A 20 6.28 6.42 -13.59
C LEU A 20 5.92 5.86 -14.98
N GLU A 21 6.77 6.06 -16.00
CA GLU A 21 6.53 5.49 -17.34
C GLU A 21 6.59 3.95 -17.31
N ASP A 22 7.52 3.36 -16.57
CA ASP A 22 7.65 1.90 -16.43
C ASP A 22 6.36 1.28 -15.86
N PHE A 23 5.71 1.96 -14.90
CA PHE A 23 4.42 1.53 -14.31
C PHE A 23 3.17 2.02 -15.05
N LYS A 24 3.32 2.71 -16.18
CA LYS A 24 2.17 3.26 -16.94
C LYS A 24 1.16 2.19 -17.33
N HIS A 25 1.63 1.01 -17.72
CA HIS A 25 0.78 -0.11 -18.13
C HIS A 25 -0.16 -0.55 -16.99
N VAL A 26 0.35 -0.63 -15.75
CA VAL A 26 -0.46 -0.97 -14.56
C VAL A 26 -1.61 0.02 -14.39
N ARG A 27 -1.32 1.32 -14.43
CA ARG A 27 -2.35 2.35 -14.27
C ARG A 27 -3.36 2.35 -15.40
N GLN A 28 -2.91 2.15 -16.64
CA GLN A 28 -3.80 2.03 -17.79
C GLN A 28 -4.75 0.82 -17.67
N GLU A 29 -4.26 -0.32 -17.16
CA GLU A 29 -5.10 -1.49 -16.92
C GLU A 29 -6.15 -1.28 -15.84
N GLU A 30 -5.80 -0.63 -14.72
CA GLU A 30 -6.76 -0.32 -13.65
C GLU A 30 -7.81 0.70 -14.11
N VAL A 31 -7.40 1.74 -14.84
CA VAL A 31 -8.34 2.71 -15.46
C VAL A 31 -9.23 2.03 -16.51
N GLY A 32 -8.67 1.10 -17.29
CA GLY A 32 -9.44 0.28 -18.21
C GLY A 32 -10.50 -0.56 -17.50
N THR A 33 -10.19 -1.08 -16.30
CA THR A 33 -11.14 -1.83 -15.48
C THR A 33 -12.23 -0.92 -14.94
N LEU A 34 -11.86 0.23 -14.38
CA LEU A 34 -12.81 1.25 -13.92
C LEU A 34 -13.79 1.68 -15.02
N THR A 35 -13.29 2.01 -16.20
CA THR A 35 -14.12 2.47 -17.34
C THR A 35 -15.05 1.37 -17.85
N ARG A 36 -14.61 0.11 -17.88
CA ARG A 36 -15.48 -1.03 -18.20
C ARG A 36 -16.60 -1.22 -17.19
N GLU A 37 -16.30 -1.09 -15.90
CA GLU A 37 -17.33 -1.18 -14.84
C GLU A 37 -18.34 -0.03 -14.95
N LEU A 38 -17.89 1.20 -15.21
CA LEU A 38 -18.79 2.34 -15.45
C LEU A 38 -19.67 2.12 -16.70
N ALA A 39 -19.09 1.61 -17.79
CA ALA A 39 -19.84 1.32 -19.01
C ALA A 39 -20.90 0.23 -18.81
N ARG A 40 -20.63 -0.78 -17.97
CA ARG A 40 -21.58 -1.85 -17.62
C ARG A 40 -22.78 -1.35 -16.83
N VAL A 41 -22.56 -0.38 -15.94
CA VAL A 41 -23.64 0.16 -15.09
C VAL A 41 -24.57 1.11 -15.87
N GLY A 42 -24.07 1.72 -16.95
CA GLY A 42 -24.86 2.56 -17.84
C GLY A 42 -25.29 3.86 -17.17
N THR A 43 -26.60 4.12 -17.11
CA THR A 43 -27.18 5.37 -16.55
C THR A 43 -27.52 5.28 -15.06
N LYS A 44 -27.27 4.15 -14.40
CA LYS A 44 -27.61 4.00 -12.98
C LYS A 44 -26.65 4.83 -12.11
N PRO A 45 -27.12 5.43 -11.01
CA PRO A 45 -26.24 6.10 -10.06
C PRO A 45 -25.17 5.15 -9.50
N VAL A 46 -23.93 5.63 -9.44
CA VAL A 46 -22.79 4.89 -8.90
C VAL A 46 -22.03 5.72 -7.86
N ASN A 47 -21.42 5.04 -6.89
CA ASN A 47 -20.46 5.67 -6.00
C ASN A 47 -19.10 5.80 -6.71
N LEU A 48 -18.91 6.90 -7.44
CA LEU A 48 -17.68 7.15 -8.18
C LEU A 48 -16.46 7.23 -7.25
N GLY A 49 -16.60 7.82 -6.06
CA GLY A 49 -15.51 7.92 -5.09
C GLY A 49 -14.98 6.54 -4.68
N GLN A 50 -15.87 5.59 -4.42
CA GLN A 50 -15.49 4.21 -4.11
C GLN A 50 -14.78 3.52 -5.28
N LEU A 51 -15.29 3.66 -6.50
CA LEU A 51 -14.71 3.04 -7.69
C LEU A 51 -13.32 3.61 -8.03
N VAL A 52 -13.16 4.93 -7.93
CA VAL A 52 -11.85 5.60 -8.12
C VAL A 52 -10.88 5.18 -7.02
N ASN A 53 -11.32 5.10 -5.76
CA ASN A 53 -10.49 4.62 -4.67
C ASN A 53 -10.00 3.18 -4.92
N MET A 54 -10.87 2.27 -5.36
CA MET A 54 -10.47 0.91 -5.74
C MET A 54 -9.43 0.91 -6.86
N CYS A 55 -9.63 1.72 -7.90
CA CYS A 55 -8.68 1.86 -9.02
C CYS A 55 -7.30 2.32 -8.54
N VAL A 56 -7.24 3.36 -7.70
CA VAL A 56 -5.98 3.92 -7.17
C VAL A 56 -5.29 2.92 -6.25
N VAL A 57 -6.03 2.30 -5.33
CA VAL A 57 -5.45 1.37 -4.36
C VAL A 57 -4.99 0.07 -5.04
N ASN A 58 -5.67 -0.39 -6.08
CA ASN A 58 -5.19 -1.52 -6.89
C ASN A 58 -3.93 -1.18 -7.67
N ALA A 59 -3.85 0.01 -8.26
CA ALA A 59 -2.65 0.45 -8.96
C ALA A 59 -1.46 0.49 -7.99
N LEU A 60 -1.63 1.14 -6.82
CA LEU A 60 -0.60 1.20 -5.78
C LEU A 60 -0.22 -0.19 -5.25
N GLY A 61 -1.19 -1.07 -5.00
CA GLY A 61 -0.91 -2.44 -4.55
C GLY A 61 -0.07 -3.22 -5.56
N ARG A 62 -0.38 -3.07 -6.85
CA ARG A 62 0.38 -3.72 -7.93
C ARG A 62 1.79 -3.13 -8.07
N GLU A 63 1.92 -1.82 -7.99
CA GLU A 63 3.22 -1.13 -8.07
C GLU A 63 4.11 -1.43 -6.84
N MET A 64 3.53 -1.56 -5.64
CA MET A 64 4.28 -1.74 -4.39
C MET A 64 4.58 -3.20 -4.02
N ILE A 65 3.61 -4.10 -4.19
CA ILE A 65 3.71 -5.49 -3.74
C ILE A 65 3.28 -6.50 -4.82
N GLY A 66 3.08 -6.04 -6.06
CA GLY A 66 2.71 -6.90 -7.19
C GLY A 66 1.26 -7.42 -7.18
N ARG A 67 0.39 -6.96 -6.27
CA ARG A 67 -0.93 -7.56 -6.02
C ARG A 67 -2.08 -6.54 -6.07
N ARG A 68 -3.25 -6.94 -6.57
CA ARG A 68 -4.49 -6.14 -6.46
C ARG A 68 -5.12 -6.34 -5.08
N LEU A 69 -5.50 -5.25 -4.42
CA LEU A 69 -6.08 -5.25 -3.06
C LEU A 69 -7.61 -5.38 -3.06
N PHE A 70 -8.22 -5.04 -4.19
CA PHE A 70 -9.65 -5.08 -4.45
C PHE A 70 -9.88 -5.83 -5.77
N SER A 71 -9.89 -7.16 -5.71
CA SER A 71 -10.25 -8.03 -6.85
C SER A 71 -11.04 -9.24 -6.40
N ALA A 72 -11.92 -9.76 -7.27
CA ALA A 72 -12.54 -11.06 -7.06
C ALA A 72 -11.42 -12.12 -7.09
N GLY A 73 -11.20 -12.81 -5.97
CA GLY A 73 -10.06 -13.73 -5.79
C GLY A 73 -8.77 -13.07 -5.31
N ALA A 74 -8.85 -11.90 -4.65
CA ALA A 74 -7.71 -11.36 -3.91
C ALA A 74 -7.15 -12.44 -2.95
N ASP A 75 -5.85 -12.67 -3.02
CA ASP A 75 -5.20 -13.64 -2.15
C ASP A 75 -5.10 -13.14 -0.70
N HIS A 76 -4.74 -14.06 0.21
CA HIS A 76 -4.60 -13.77 1.62
C HIS A 76 -3.62 -12.60 1.90
N LYS A 77 -2.57 -12.43 1.08
CA LYS A 77 -1.56 -11.36 1.30
C LYS A 77 -2.12 -9.99 0.96
N ALA A 78 -2.93 -9.89 -0.10
CA ALA A 78 -3.64 -8.68 -0.44
C ALA A 78 -4.63 -8.25 0.68
N GLU A 79 -5.35 -9.21 1.25
CA GLU A 79 -6.26 -8.96 2.37
C GLU A 79 -5.50 -8.54 3.64
N GLU A 80 -4.40 -9.23 3.96
CA GLU A 80 -3.54 -8.90 5.10
C GLU A 80 -2.96 -7.49 4.98
N PHE A 81 -2.41 -7.13 3.82
CA PHE A 81 -1.87 -5.79 3.56
C PHE A 81 -2.96 -4.72 3.71
N ARG A 82 -4.14 -4.96 3.13
CA ARG A 82 -5.27 -4.04 3.25
C ARG A 82 -5.73 -3.87 4.70
N SER A 83 -5.76 -4.94 5.48
CA SER A 83 -6.07 -4.91 6.91
C SER A 83 -5.06 -4.04 7.67
N MET A 84 -3.77 -4.24 7.43
CA MET A 84 -2.72 -3.43 8.06
C MET A 84 -2.78 -1.96 7.67
N VAL A 85 -3.02 -1.62 6.40
CA VAL A 85 -3.17 -0.23 5.95
C VAL A 85 -4.41 0.42 6.58
N THR A 86 -5.52 -0.32 6.69
CA THR A 86 -6.74 0.19 7.32
C THR A 86 -6.52 0.46 8.81
N GLU A 87 -5.84 -0.44 9.52
CA GLU A 87 -5.46 -0.25 10.92
C GLU A 87 -4.50 0.94 11.09
N MET A 88 -3.53 1.11 10.18
CA MET A 88 -2.60 2.24 10.18
C MET A 88 -3.35 3.57 10.06
N MET A 89 -4.26 3.69 9.09
CA MET A 89 -5.04 4.91 8.88
C MET A 89 -5.96 5.21 10.06
N SER A 90 -6.54 4.19 10.68
CA SER A 90 -7.33 4.34 11.90
C SER A 90 -6.48 4.86 13.06
N LEU A 91 -5.33 4.25 13.33
CA LEU A 91 -4.44 4.68 14.41
C LEU A 91 -3.87 6.08 14.19
N ALA A 92 -3.49 6.41 12.95
CA ALA A 92 -2.97 7.72 12.60
C ALA A 92 -4.02 8.83 12.66
N GLY A 93 -5.30 8.50 12.52
CA GLY A 93 -6.41 9.45 12.59
C GLY A 93 -6.96 9.68 14.00
N VAL A 94 -6.58 8.85 14.98
CA VAL A 94 -7.04 8.98 16.36
C VAL A 94 -6.30 10.12 17.06
N PHE A 95 -7.05 10.98 17.75
CA PHE A 95 -6.47 11.95 18.67
C PHE A 95 -5.75 11.22 19.81
N ASN A 96 -4.43 11.37 19.90
CA ASN A 96 -3.61 10.80 20.97
C ASN A 96 -3.16 11.89 21.96
N ILE A 97 -3.60 11.82 23.21
CA ILE A 97 -3.28 12.82 24.26
C ILE A 97 -1.76 12.95 24.46
N GLY A 98 -1.01 11.86 24.32
CA GLY A 98 0.45 11.85 24.44
C GLY A 98 1.14 12.81 23.46
N ASP A 99 0.56 13.02 22.28
CA ASP A 99 1.10 13.93 21.25
C ASP A 99 0.96 15.41 21.66
N PHE A 100 -0.02 15.73 22.52
CA PHE A 100 -0.32 17.11 22.95
C PHE A 100 0.22 17.42 24.35
N VAL A 101 0.36 16.40 25.20
CA VAL A 101 0.85 16.53 26.58
C VAL A 101 2.04 15.58 26.77
N PRO A 102 3.26 15.99 26.39
CA PRO A 102 4.45 15.11 26.40
C PRO A 102 4.78 14.52 27.78
N ALA A 103 4.38 15.18 28.87
CA ALA A 103 4.63 14.71 30.23
C ALA A 103 3.98 13.35 30.56
N ILE A 104 2.93 12.98 29.83
CA ILE A 104 2.17 11.73 30.03
C ILE A 104 2.25 10.77 28.84
N ASP A 105 3.08 11.07 27.83
CA ASP A 105 3.21 10.24 26.62
C ASP A 105 3.62 8.80 26.94
N TRP A 106 4.54 8.64 27.90
CA TRP A 106 5.05 7.33 28.32
C TRP A 106 3.98 6.39 28.91
N LEU A 107 2.85 6.94 29.39
CA LEU A 107 1.74 6.14 29.92
C LEU A 107 0.93 5.47 28.82
N ASP A 108 0.99 5.96 27.57
CA ASP A 108 0.20 5.46 26.43
C ASP A 108 -1.27 5.23 26.83
N LEU A 109 -1.92 6.24 27.42
CA LEU A 109 -3.26 6.13 28.04
C LEU A 109 -4.34 5.58 27.09
N GLN A 110 -4.18 5.82 25.79
CA GLN A 110 -5.10 5.34 24.74
C GLN A 110 -4.59 4.06 24.04
N GLY A 111 -3.41 3.58 24.40
CA GLY A 111 -2.76 2.39 23.83
C GLY A 111 -2.35 2.55 22.37
N VAL A 112 -2.31 3.77 21.84
CA VAL A 112 -2.02 4.05 20.42
C VAL A 112 -0.57 3.68 20.11
N GLY A 113 0.37 4.04 20.99
CA GLY A 113 1.78 3.71 20.82
C GLY A 113 2.00 2.19 20.79
N GLY A 114 1.38 1.45 21.70
CA GLY A 114 1.44 -0.01 21.76
C GLY A 114 0.81 -0.68 20.53
N LYS A 115 -0.34 -0.20 20.06
CA LYS A 115 -0.98 -0.70 18.82
C LYS A 115 -0.12 -0.42 17.60
N MET A 116 0.44 0.79 17.48
CA MET A 116 1.32 1.17 16.39
C MET A 116 2.59 0.31 16.34
N LYS A 117 3.20 0.01 17.49
CA LYS A 117 4.36 -0.90 17.57
C LYS A 117 4.02 -2.32 17.12
N ARG A 118 2.85 -2.85 17.49
CA ARG A 118 2.40 -4.19 17.02
C ARG A 118 2.14 -4.19 15.52
N LEU A 119 1.49 -3.15 15.01
CA LEU A 119 1.23 -2.99 13.59
C LEU A 119 2.54 -2.86 12.78
N HIS A 120 3.51 -2.09 13.29
CA HIS A 120 4.81 -1.94 12.66
C HIS A 120 5.55 -3.28 12.53
N LYS A 121 5.51 -4.13 13.56
CA LYS A 121 6.07 -5.50 13.49
C LYS A 121 5.39 -6.35 12.43
N ARG A 122 4.06 -6.24 12.26
CA ARG A 122 3.33 -6.96 11.20
C ARG A 122 3.75 -6.49 9.82
N PHE A 123 3.88 -5.17 9.60
CA PHE A 123 4.41 -4.62 8.35
C PHE A 123 5.83 -5.08 8.07
N ASP A 124 6.70 -5.12 9.09
CA ASP A 124 8.10 -5.54 8.95
C ASP A 124 8.19 -7.01 8.48
N VAL A 125 7.44 -7.92 9.13
CA VAL A 125 7.38 -9.33 8.72
C VAL A 125 6.80 -9.48 7.32
N PHE A 126 5.71 -8.80 7.01
CA PHE A 126 5.05 -8.89 5.71
C PHE A 126 5.93 -8.36 4.57
N LEU A 127 6.55 -7.19 4.74
CA LEU A 127 7.42 -6.62 3.71
C LEU A 127 8.68 -7.47 3.53
N SER A 128 9.21 -8.06 4.61
CA SER A 128 10.33 -9.01 4.53
C SER A 128 9.96 -10.23 3.70
N SER A 129 8.78 -10.83 3.89
CA SER A 129 8.35 -11.97 3.08
C SER A 129 8.18 -11.61 1.60
N ILE A 130 7.67 -10.41 1.31
CA ILE A 130 7.56 -9.92 -0.08
C ILE A 130 8.95 -9.77 -0.71
N LEU A 131 9.93 -9.23 0.02
CA LEU A 131 11.31 -9.12 -0.46
C LEU A 131 11.93 -10.50 -0.75
N GLU A 132 11.74 -11.47 0.15
CA GLU A 132 12.20 -12.85 -0.04
C GLU A 132 11.58 -13.52 -1.28
N GLU A 133 10.27 -13.30 -1.53
CA GLU A 133 9.59 -13.75 -2.76
C GLU A 133 10.22 -13.15 -4.02
N HIS A 134 10.57 -11.86 -3.99
CA HIS A 134 11.20 -11.21 -5.13
C HIS A 134 12.64 -11.71 -5.38
N GLU A 135 13.43 -11.93 -4.32
CA GLU A 135 14.79 -12.45 -4.44
C GLU A 135 14.81 -13.88 -5.00
N THR A 136 13.91 -14.73 -4.52
CA THR A 136 13.79 -16.12 -5.00
C THR A 136 13.34 -16.20 -6.46
N THR A 137 12.44 -15.31 -6.88
CA THR A 137 11.99 -15.22 -8.28
C THR A 137 13.13 -14.77 -9.21
N ASN A 138 13.87 -13.73 -8.83
CA ASN A 138 15.02 -13.23 -9.62
C ASN A 138 16.16 -14.26 -9.71
N GLY A 139 16.38 -15.04 -8.64
CA GLY A 139 17.37 -16.11 -8.62
C GLY A 139 16.99 -17.35 -9.47
N GLN A 140 15.71 -17.54 -9.79
CA GLN A 140 15.26 -18.59 -10.70
C GLN A 140 15.37 -18.18 -12.17
N GLU A 141 15.09 -16.92 -12.51
CA GLU A 141 15.28 -16.39 -13.87
C GLU A 141 16.76 -16.43 -14.30
N GLN A 142 17.69 -16.10 -13.40
CA GLN A 142 19.14 -16.17 -13.68
C GLN A 142 19.71 -17.59 -13.83
N LYS A 143 19.00 -18.64 -13.39
CA LYS A 143 19.43 -20.03 -13.56
C LYS A 143 18.95 -20.67 -14.87
N HIS A 144 18.03 -20.01 -15.58
CA HIS A 144 17.45 -20.52 -16.83
C HIS A 144 17.98 -19.80 -18.08
N THR A 145 18.80 -18.77 -17.90
CA THR A 145 19.64 -18.11 -18.92
C THR A 145 21.09 -18.51 -18.75
#